data_AF-A0A930RBU7-F1
#
_entry.id   AF-A0A930RBU7-F1
#
_cell.length_a   1.000
_cell.length_b   1.000
_cell.length_c   1.000
_cell.angle_alpha   90.00
_cell.angle_beta   90.00
_cell.angle_gamma   90.00
#
_symmetry.space_group_name_H-M   'P 1'
#
loop_
_entity.id
_entity.type
_entity.pdbx_description
1 polymer ?
#
loop_
_entity_poly.entity_id
_entity_poly.type
_entity_poly.pdbx_seq_one_letter_code
_entity_poly.pdbx_strand_id
1 'polypeptide(L)'
;MGGRGARIMSRGEFLAQKGLASPLSGYLDDKMRGNRSFSSGKQREKFTKEARKNIDNYHDRRNEAIREYNSLVSSGKIKVPTQIQKSMKMAHGHPDNSATQAARRMLTKRGYDWKTGKKLKG
;
A
#
# COMPACT_ATOMS: atom_id res chain seq x y z
N MET A 1 0.59 -18.05 -25.64
CA MET A 1 0.99 -17.76 -24.24
C MET A 1 -0.26 -17.56 -23.41
N GLY A 2 -0.53 -18.43 -22.43
CA GLY A 2 -1.78 -18.44 -21.65
C GLY A 2 -2.04 -17.08 -21.00
N GLY A 3 -3.19 -16.48 -21.35
CA GLY A 3 -3.64 -15.21 -20.81
C GLY A 3 -3.75 -15.29 -19.29
N ARG A 4 -2.79 -14.69 -18.58
CA ARG A 4 -2.93 -14.46 -17.15
C ARG A 4 -4.16 -13.59 -16.96
N GLY A 5 -5.22 -14.15 -16.38
CA GLY A 5 -6.43 -13.41 -16.05
C GLY A 5 -6.11 -12.14 -15.25
N ALA A 6 -7.03 -11.18 -15.28
CA ALA A 6 -6.88 -9.88 -14.62
C ALA A 6 -6.33 -10.01 -13.19
N ARG A 7 -5.27 -9.28 -12.87
CA ARG A 7 -4.59 -9.36 -11.57
C ARG A 7 -5.47 -8.74 -10.49
N ILE A 8 -5.78 -9.47 -9.44
CA ILE A 8 -6.54 -8.93 -8.31
C ILE A 8 -5.57 -8.21 -7.37
N MET A 9 -5.71 -6.89 -7.27
CA MET A 9 -4.79 -6.07 -6.48
C MET A 9 -5.41 -4.74 -6.05
N SER A 10 -5.20 -4.37 -4.79
CA SER A 10 -5.55 -3.04 -4.28
C SER A 10 -4.51 -1.98 -4.68
N ARG A 11 -4.95 -0.72 -4.73
CA ARG A 11 -4.06 0.43 -4.96
C ARG A 11 -2.88 0.46 -3.98
N GLY A 12 -3.13 0.15 -2.70
CA GLY A 12 -2.08 0.14 -1.68
C GLY A 12 -0.99 -0.88 -1.97
N GLU A 13 -1.36 -2.10 -2.36
CA GLU A 13 -0.39 -3.13 -2.77
C GLU A 13 0.36 -2.73 -4.04
N PHE A 14 -0.33 -2.14 -5.01
CA PHE A 14 0.29 -1.66 -6.25
C PHE A 14 1.37 -0.61 -5.96
N LEU A 15 1.04 0.37 -5.13
CA LEU A 15 1.97 1.41 -4.70
C LEU A 15 3.12 0.83 -3.86
N ALA A 16 2.83 -0.14 -2.99
CA ALA A 16 3.84 -0.80 -2.18
C ALA A 16 4.89 -1.53 -3.03
N GLN A 17 4.48 -2.21 -4.11
CA GLN A 17 5.43 -2.84 -5.05
C GLN A 17 6.38 -1.83 -5.71
N LYS A 18 6.00 -0.55 -5.77
CA LYS A 18 6.81 0.54 -6.33
C LYS A 18 7.56 1.36 -5.26
N GLY A 19 7.49 0.98 -3.98
CA GLY A 19 8.07 1.75 -2.87
C GLY A 19 7.29 3.03 -2.52
N LEU A 20 6.04 3.15 -2.96
CA LEU A 20 5.19 4.35 -2.85
C LEU A 20 3.99 4.13 -1.92
N ALA A 21 4.09 3.14 -1.01
CA ALA A 21 3.01 2.77 -0.09
C ALA A 21 2.59 3.93 0.82
N SER A 22 3.59 4.65 1.36
CA SER A 22 3.36 5.77 2.26
C SER A 22 2.66 6.92 1.54
N PRO A 23 1.77 7.67 2.20
CA PRO A 23 1.26 8.93 1.67
C PRO A 23 2.33 10.03 1.66
N LEU A 24 3.38 9.91 2.49
CA LEU A 24 4.43 10.90 2.70
C LEU A 24 5.80 10.35 2.30
N SER A 25 6.68 11.23 1.85
CA SER A 25 8.08 10.90 1.58
C SER A 25 8.82 10.60 2.89
N GLY A 26 9.54 9.47 2.93
CA GLY A 26 10.42 9.11 4.04
C GLY A 26 11.79 9.78 4.00
N TYR A 27 12.03 10.75 3.09
CA TYR A 27 13.34 11.38 2.88
C TYR A 27 13.94 12.01 4.15
N LEU A 28 13.10 12.42 5.11
CA LEU A 28 13.55 13.08 6.34
C LEU A 28 13.75 12.13 7.52
N ASP A 29 13.34 10.86 7.41
CA ASP A 29 13.33 9.92 8.53
C ASP A 29 14.75 9.66 9.07
N ASP A 30 15.76 9.65 8.19
CA ASP A 30 17.17 9.45 8.54
C ASP A 30 17.96 10.76 8.77
N LYS A 31 17.36 11.93 8.51
CA LYS A 31 18.05 13.24 8.54
C LYS A 31 17.89 14.01 9.87
N MET A 32 17.28 13.39 10.87
CA MET A 32 16.95 14.05 12.14
C MET A 32 18.15 14.65 12.89
N ARG A 33 19.35 14.05 12.79
CA ARG A 33 20.58 14.61 13.39
C ARG A 33 21.19 15.73 12.55
N GLY A 34 21.24 15.59 11.23
CA GLY A 34 21.77 16.62 10.32
C GLY A 34 20.97 17.93 10.38
N ASN A 35 19.67 17.83 10.67
CA ASN A 35 18.75 18.97 10.75
C ASN A 35 18.90 19.81 12.03
N ARG A 36 19.64 19.31 13.02
CA ARG A 36 19.82 19.99 14.32
C ARG A 36 21.11 20.81 14.41
N SER A 37 22.07 20.55 13.51
CA SER A 37 23.42 21.09 13.62
C SER A 37 23.84 21.84 12.35
N PHE A 38 23.04 22.82 11.92
CA PHE A 38 23.44 23.71 10.84
C PHE A 38 24.39 24.79 11.38
N SER A 39 25.62 24.84 10.87
CA SER A 39 26.61 25.87 11.22
C SER A 39 26.32 27.23 10.58
N SER A 40 25.40 27.31 9.60
CA SER A 40 25.04 28.54 8.90
C SER A 40 23.62 28.50 8.29
N GLY A 41 23.06 29.69 8.04
CA GLY A 41 21.78 29.84 7.33
C GLY A 41 21.79 29.26 5.90
N LYS A 42 22.91 29.36 5.17
CA LYS A 42 23.06 28.81 3.82
C LYS A 42 22.96 27.28 3.78
N GLN A 43 23.52 26.60 4.79
CA GLN A 43 23.40 25.14 4.91
C GLN A 43 21.95 24.72 5.15
N ARG A 44 21.23 25.46 6.01
CA ARG A 44 19.81 25.23 6.27
C ARG A 44 18.97 25.45 5.02
N GLU A 45 19.22 26.53 4.28
CA GLU A 45 18.52 26.82 3.03
C GLU A 45 18.73 25.71 1.99
N LYS A 46 19.98 25.31 1.75
CA LYS A 46 20.31 24.20 0.85
C LYS A 46 19.59 22.91 1.25
N PHE A 47 19.65 22.55 2.52
CA PHE A 47 18.96 21.37 3.04
C PHE A 47 17.44 21.44 2.80
N THR A 48 16.80 22.57 3.11
CA THR A 48 15.35 22.72 2.90
C THR A 48 14.95 22.64 1.43
N LYS A 49 15.78 23.18 0.53
CA LYS A 49 15.56 23.10 -0.92
C LYS A 49 15.68 21.65 -1.42
N GLU A 50 16.69 20.92 -0.96
CA GLU A 50 16.86 19.50 -1.28
C GLU A 50 15.72 18.65 -0.72
N ALA A 51 15.29 18.90 0.51
CA ALA A 51 14.16 18.22 1.13
C ALA A 51 12.87 18.42 0.33
N ARG A 52 12.54 19.67 -0.01
CA ARG A 52 11.37 20.00 -0.85
C ARG A 52 11.43 19.25 -2.18
N LYS A 53 12.56 19.33 -2.89
CA LYS A 53 12.74 18.63 -4.17
C LYS A 53 12.49 17.12 -4.04
N ASN A 54 13.01 16.46 -3.00
CA ASN A 54 12.82 15.02 -2.80
C ASN A 54 11.38 14.67 -2.41
N ILE A 55 10.73 15.51 -1.62
CA ILE A 55 9.32 15.36 -1.26
C ILE A 55 8.43 15.51 -2.50
N ASP A 56 8.64 16.56 -3.29
CA ASP A 56 7.88 16.82 -4.52
C ASP A 56 8.06 15.68 -5.52
N ASN A 57 9.30 15.26 -5.77
CA ASN A 57 9.61 14.10 -6.63
C ASN A 57 8.91 12.81 -6.17
N TYR A 58 8.82 12.58 -4.85
CA TYR A 58 8.10 11.42 -4.31
C TYR A 58 6.60 11.50 -4.62
N HIS A 59 6.00 12.68 -4.40
CA HIS A 59 4.59 12.91 -4.68
C HIS A 59 4.27 12.79 -6.17
N ASP A 60 5.14 13.28 -7.05
CA ASP A 60 4.99 13.15 -8.51
C ASP A 60 4.99 11.68 -8.94
N ARG A 61 6.00 10.90 -8.50
CA ARG A 61 6.09 9.46 -8.77
C ARG A 61 4.87 8.71 -8.22
N ARG A 62 4.41 9.08 -7.03
CA ARG A 62 3.21 8.50 -6.41
C ARG A 62 1.97 8.81 -7.24
N ASN A 63 1.79 10.05 -7.66
CA ASN A 63 0.65 10.48 -8.47
C ASN A 63 0.63 9.84 -9.85
N GLU A 64 1.80 9.65 -10.47
CA GLU A 64 1.94 8.87 -11.70
C GLU A 64 1.53 7.40 -11.49
N ALA A 65 2.04 6.74 -10.45
CA ALA A 65 1.66 5.35 -10.14
C ALA A 65 0.16 5.20 -9.83
N ILE A 66 -0.48 6.22 -9.26
CA ILE A 66 -1.93 6.24 -9.04
C ILE A 66 -2.68 6.32 -10.36
N ARG A 67 -2.24 7.18 -11.29
CA ARG A 67 -2.82 7.29 -12.63
C ARG A 67 -2.67 5.99 -13.40
N GLU A 68 -1.49 5.37 -13.33
CA GLU A 68 -1.21 4.05 -13.91
C GLU A 68 -2.16 2.99 -13.34
N TYR A 69 -2.31 2.91 -12.01
CA TYR A 69 -3.24 1.97 -11.38
C TYR A 69 -4.67 2.15 -11.89
N ASN A 70 -5.16 3.40 -11.96
CA ASN A 70 -6.50 3.69 -12.42
C ASN A 70 -6.70 3.29 -13.90
N SER A 71 -5.69 3.50 -14.74
CA SER A 71 -5.70 3.05 -16.15
C SER A 71 -5.67 1.52 -16.28
N LEU A 72 -4.94 0.83 -15.41
CA LEU A 72 -4.92 -0.64 -15.36
C LEU A 72 -6.25 -1.23 -14.87
N VAL A 73 -6.94 -0.53 -13.97
CA VAL A 73 -8.29 -0.91 -13.53
C VAL A 73 -9.31 -0.66 -14.63
N SER A 74 -9.28 0.49 -15.30
CA SER A 74 -10.22 0.81 -16.38
C SER A 74 -10.07 -0.11 -17.60
N SER A 75 -8.83 -0.50 -17.93
CA SER A 75 -8.54 -1.48 -18.99
C SER A 75 -8.83 -2.93 -18.59
N GLY A 76 -9.26 -3.19 -17.35
CA GLY A 76 -9.56 -4.52 -16.85
C GLY A 76 -8.33 -5.41 -16.59
N LYS A 77 -7.11 -4.87 -16.72
CA LYS A 77 -5.86 -5.58 -16.41
C LYS A 77 -5.71 -5.82 -14.89
N ILE A 78 -6.24 -4.91 -14.07
CA ILE A 78 -6.35 -5.05 -12.63
C ILE A 78 -7.82 -5.10 -12.23
N LYS A 79 -8.17 -6.04 -11.34
CA LYS A 79 -9.45 -6.06 -10.64
C LYS A 79 -9.25 -5.63 -9.18
N VAL A 80 -10.07 -4.70 -8.73
CA VAL A 80 -10.06 -4.26 -7.32
C VAL A 80 -10.54 -5.42 -6.44
N PRO A 81 -9.82 -5.78 -5.36
CA PRO A 81 -10.22 -6.88 -4.50
C PRO A 81 -11.53 -6.56 -3.78
N THR A 82 -12.43 -7.54 -3.75
CA THR A 82 -13.68 -7.44 -2.98
C THR A 82 -13.39 -7.47 -1.48
N GLN A 83 -14.36 -7.05 -0.67
CA GLN A 83 -14.20 -7.09 0.79
C GLN A 83 -13.93 -8.51 1.31
N ILE A 84 -14.54 -9.53 0.69
CA ILE A 84 -14.31 -10.94 1.05
C ILE A 84 -12.87 -11.34 0.73
N GLN A 85 -12.35 -10.97 -0.44
CA GLN A 85 -10.96 -11.25 -0.82
C GLN A 85 -9.95 -10.57 0.10
N LYS A 86 -10.21 -9.30 0.47
CA LYS A 86 -9.39 -8.57 1.44
C LYS A 86 -9.36 -9.28 2.80
N SER A 87 -10.52 -9.68 3.31
CA SER A 87 -10.62 -10.36 4.59
C SER A 87 -10.05 -11.77 4.54
N MET A 88 -10.17 -12.49 3.43
CA MET A 88 -9.53 -13.79 3.22
C MET A 88 -8.02 -13.65 3.35
N LYS A 89 -7.43 -12.68 2.64
CA LYS A 89 -6.00 -12.38 2.73
C LYS A 89 -5.58 -12.06 4.17
N MET A 90 -6.36 -11.25 4.88
CA MET A 90 -6.08 -10.85 6.25
C MET A 90 -6.20 -12.01 7.26
N ALA A 91 -7.13 -12.94 7.04
CA ALA A 91 -7.34 -14.09 7.92
C ALA A 91 -6.17 -15.09 7.95
N HIS A 92 -5.31 -15.07 6.93
CA HIS A 92 -4.07 -15.84 6.87
C HIS A 92 -2.88 -15.18 7.60
N GLY A 93 -3.08 -14.03 8.26
CA GLY A 93 -2.07 -13.43 9.13
C GLY A 93 -1.79 -14.26 10.40
N HIS A 94 -0.88 -13.76 11.23
CA HIS A 94 -0.53 -14.38 12.51
C HIS A 94 -1.79 -14.49 13.41
N PRO A 95 -2.00 -15.63 14.10
CA PRO A 95 -3.20 -15.86 14.91
C PRO A 95 -3.41 -14.85 16.05
N ASP A 96 -2.33 -14.30 16.61
CA ASP A 96 -2.38 -13.34 17.73
C ASP A 96 -2.77 -11.93 17.30
N ASN A 97 -2.73 -11.63 16.00
CA ASN A 97 -3.09 -10.31 15.50
C ASN A 97 -4.62 -10.13 15.58
N SER A 98 -5.05 -9.07 16.27
CA SER A 98 -6.47 -8.70 16.40
C SER A 98 -7.17 -8.57 15.04
N ALA A 99 -6.48 -8.00 14.05
CA ALA A 99 -6.98 -7.88 12.67
C ALA A 99 -7.23 -9.25 12.02
N THR A 100 -6.32 -10.21 12.22
CA THR A 100 -6.49 -11.59 11.72
C THR A 100 -7.73 -12.23 12.34
N GLN A 101 -7.89 -12.13 13.66
CA GLN A 101 -9.03 -12.70 14.36
C GLN A 101 -10.35 -12.05 13.93
N ALA A 102 -10.37 -10.72 13.79
CA ALA A 102 -11.53 -9.99 13.28
C ALA A 102 -11.91 -10.42 11.85
N ALA A 103 -10.93 -10.59 10.96
CA ALA A 103 -11.15 -11.07 9.61
C ALA A 103 -11.75 -12.48 9.58
N ARG A 104 -11.23 -13.40 10.43
CA ARG A 104 -11.78 -14.76 10.58
C ARG A 104 -13.24 -14.73 11.04
N ARG A 105 -13.56 -13.96 12.09
CA ARG A 105 -14.94 -13.78 12.59
C ARG A 105 -15.87 -13.23 11.50
N MET A 106 -15.42 -12.24 10.75
CA MET A 106 -16.20 -11.64 9.67
C MET A 106 -16.48 -12.63 8.54
N LEU A 107 -15.51 -13.47 8.18
CA LEU A 107 -15.68 -14.52 7.15
C LEU A 107 -16.68 -15.58 7.60
N THR A 108 -16.56 -16.09 8.83
CA THR A 108 -17.50 -17.06 9.39
C THR A 108 -18.93 -16.51 9.42
N LYS A 109 -19.14 -15.27 9.87
CA LYS A 109 -20.46 -14.61 9.86
C LYS A 109 -21.07 -14.50 8.45
N ARG A 110 -20.23 -14.38 7.42
CA ARG A 110 -20.67 -14.34 6.01
C ARG A 110 -20.79 -15.72 5.37
N GLY A 111 -20.63 -16.79 6.14
CA GLY A 111 -20.70 -18.16 5.64
C GLY A 111 -19.49 -18.57 4.81
N TYR A 112 -18.29 -18.08 5.14
CA TYR A 112 -17.05 -18.49 4.49
C TYR A 112 -16.09 -19.15 5.49
N ASP A 113 -15.51 -20.28 5.10
CA ASP A 113 -14.38 -20.87 5.80
C ASP A 113 -13.11 -20.11 5.40
N TRP A 114 -12.47 -19.49 6.38
CA TRP A 114 -11.24 -18.73 6.16
C TRP A 114 -10.03 -19.61 5.86
N LYS A 115 -10.05 -20.91 6.20
CA LYS A 115 -8.95 -21.85 5.91
C LYS A 115 -8.99 -22.30 4.46
N THR A 116 -10.17 -22.71 3.99
CA THR A 116 -10.34 -23.30 2.66
C THR A 116 -10.84 -22.32 1.60
N GLY A 117 -11.33 -21.15 2.02
CA GLY A 117 -11.96 -20.15 1.15
C GLY A 117 -13.34 -20.55 0.62
N LYS A 118 -13.86 -21.72 1.02
CA LYS A 118 -15.15 -22.24 0.56
C LYS A 118 -16.30 -21.61 1.35
N LYS A 119 -17.49 -21.57 0.74
CA LYS A 119 -18.70 -21.25 1.49
C LYS A 119 -18.98 -22.38 2.48
N LEU A 120 -19.24 -22.01 3.73
CA LEU A 120 -19.81 -22.91 4.72
C LEU A 120 -21.20 -23.30 4.22
N LYS A 121 -21.47 -24.61 4.15
CA LYS A 121 -22.83 -25.09 3.91
C LYS A 121 -23.66 -24.69 5.14
N GLY A 122 -24.76 -23.98 4.90
CA GLY A 122 -25.74 -23.66 5.93
C GLY A 122 -26.45 -24.91 6.41
#